data_AF-A0AAV5TGU7-F1
#
_entry.id   AF-A0AAV5TGU7-F1
#
_cell.length_a   1.000
_cell.length_b   1.000
_cell.length_c   1.000
_cell.angle_alpha   90.00
_cell.angle_beta   90.00
_cell.angle_gamma   90.00
#
_symmetry.space_group_name_H-M   'P 1'
#
loop_
_entity.id
_entity.type
_entity.pdbx_description
1 polymer ?
#
loop_
_entity_poly.entity_id
_entity_poly.type
_entity_poly.pdbx_seq_one_letter_code
_entity_poly.pdbx_strand_id
1 'polypeptide(L)'
;TFEGEVYCAHPRIVLVYSLACAVFHFCSSACCTLLALNRFGEMLSIPILCWMFQGMRTWLVLVMCTSAVGVFVLFTPPLLFNSNHHMLFFDPMI
;
A
#
# COMPACT_ATOMS: atom_id res chain seq x y z
N THR A 1 -10.57 22.83 -21.16
CA THR A 1 -11.35 21.67 -20.70
C THR A 1 -10.34 20.63 -20.27
N PHE A 2 -10.28 20.27 -18.99
CA PHE A 2 -9.43 19.16 -18.54
C PHE A 2 -10.29 17.91 -18.63
N GLU A 3 -10.09 17.12 -19.68
CA GLU A 3 -10.79 15.84 -19.85
C GLU A 3 -10.11 14.81 -18.95
N GLY A 4 -10.91 14.00 -18.23
CA GLY A 4 -10.39 12.93 -17.40
C GLY A 4 -9.87 11.78 -18.26
N GLU A 5 -8.63 11.37 -18.04
CA GLU A 5 -8.02 10.28 -18.79
C GLU A 5 -8.69 8.94 -18.45
N VAL A 6 -9.29 8.29 -19.45
CA VAL A 6 -9.87 6.94 -19.34
C VAL A 6 -8.81 5.85 -19.52
N TYR A 7 -9.04 4.69 -18.90
CA TYR A 7 -8.20 3.51 -19.12
C TYR A 7 -8.07 3.14 -20.61
N CYS A 8 -9.11 3.37 -21.41
CA CYS A 8 -9.13 3.07 -22.84
C CYS A 8 -8.25 4.00 -23.70
N ALA A 9 -7.85 5.18 -23.20
CA ALA A 9 -7.01 6.13 -23.95
C ALA A 9 -5.52 5.76 -23.84
N HIS A 10 -5.05 5.52 -22.60
CA HIS A 10 -3.65 5.17 -22.32
C HIS A 10 -3.55 4.04 -21.29
N PRO A 11 -3.83 2.78 -21.68
CA PRO A 11 -3.94 1.66 -20.74
C PRO A 11 -2.66 1.39 -19.95
N ARG A 12 -1.48 1.62 -20.56
CA ARG A 12 -0.19 1.42 -19.87
C ARG A 12 0.05 2.43 -18.76
N ILE A 13 -0.29 3.70 -18.98
CA ILE A 13 -0.02 4.79 -18.03
C ILE A 13 -0.94 4.65 -16.81
N VAL A 14 -2.22 4.42 -17.07
CA VAL A 14 -3.22 4.23 -16.02
C VAL A 14 -2.90 2.98 -15.19
N LEU A 15 -2.47 1.88 -15.82
CA LEU A 15 -2.06 0.67 -15.10
C LEU A 15 -0.84 0.90 -14.19
N VAL A 16 0.21 1.57 -14.68
CA VAL A 16 1.41 1.87 -13.89
C VAL A 16 1.09 2.81 -12.73
N TYR A 17 0.30 3.85 -12.98
CA TYR A 17 -0.14 4.78 -11.93
C TYR A 17 -0.96 4.07 -10.85
N SER A 18 -1.91 3.24 -11.28
CA SER A 18 -2.76 2.44 -10.39
C SER A 18 -1.96 1.54 -9.47
N LEU A 19 -0.98 0.84 -10.05
CA LEU A 19 -0.14 -0.10 -9.34
C LEU A 19 0.78 0.64 -8.37
N ALA A 20 1.35 1.77 -8.77
CA ALA A 20 2.14 2.63 -7.90
C ALA A 20 1.32 3.13 -6.71
N CYS A 21 0.14 3.70 -6.94
CA CYS A 21 -0.74 4.18 -5.88
C CYS A 21 -1.11 3.06 -4.89
N ALA A 22 -1.46 1.87 -5.38
CA ALA A 22 -1.76 0.73 -4.52
C ALA A 22 -0.56 0.35 -3.66
N VAL A 23 0.62 0.15 -4.27
CA VAL A 23 1.84 -0.21 -3.54
C VAL A 23 2.19 0.82 -2.47
N PHE A 24 2.18 2.11 -2.81
CA PHE A 24 2.48 3.17 -1.85
C PHE A 24 1.46 3.24 -0.72
N HIS A 25 0.17 3.09 -1.02
CA HIS A 25 -0.89 3.12 -0.02
C HIS A 25 -0.74 1.98 0.99
N PHE A 26 -0.62 0.74 0.52
CA PHE A 26 -0.51 -0.43 1.39
C PHE A 26 0.83 -0.47 2.14
N CYS A 27 1.94 -0.05 1.52
CA CYS A 27 3.23 0.03 2.22
C CYS A 27 3.19 1.08 3.33
N SER A 28 2.61 2.26 3.08
CA SER A 28 2.51 3.33 4.07
C SER A 28 1.65 2.90 5.27
N SER A 29 0.49 2.29 5.02
CA SER A 29 -0.39 1.82 6.09
C SER A 29 0.25 0.69 6.90
N ALA A 30 0.88 -0.30 6.26
CA ALA A 30 1.57 -1.39 6.95
C ALA A 30 2.73 -0.89 7.83
N CYS A 31 3.56 0.04 7.32
CA CYS A 31 4.63 0.66 8.11
C CYS A 31 4.08 1.44 9.31
N CYS A 32 2.98 2.17 9.14
CA CYS A 32 2.33 2.90 10.22
C CYS A 32 1.80 1.92 11.29
N THR A 33 1.16 0.83 10.89
CA THR A 33 0.69 -0.21 11.82
C THR A 33 1.85 -0.86 12.58
N LEU A 34 2.96 -1.19 11.91
CA LEU A 34 4.15 -1.72 12.57
C LEU A 34 4.75 -0.74 13.58
N LEU A 35 4.78 0.56 13.25
CA LEU A 35 5.24 1.59 14.16
C LEU A 35 4.32 1.72 15.38
N ALA A 36 3.01 1.65 15.18
CA ALA A 36 2.04 1.65 16.28
C ALA A 36 2.23 0.42 17.18
N LEU A 37 2.39 -0.77 16.59
CA LEU A 37 2.69 -1.99 17.33
C LEU A 37 3.98 -1.88 18.14
N ASN A 38 5.04 -1.31 17.56
CA ASN A 38 6.28 -1.07 18.30
C ASN A 38 6.04 -0.21 19.55
N ARG A 39 5.29 0.89 19.42
CA ARG A 39 4.93 1.76 20.56
C ARG A 39 4.05 1.07 21.60
N PHE A 40 3.07 0.28 21.17
CA PHE A 40 2.25 -0.49 22.10
C PHE A 40 3.06 -1.56 22.83
N GLY A 41 4.02 -2.20 22.14
CA GLY A 41 4.94 -3.16 22.74
C GLY A 41 5.77 -2.56 23.86
N GLU A 42 6.32 -1.37 23.63
CA GLU A 42 7.05 -0.61 24.66
C GLU A 42 6.13 -0.22 25.83
N MET A 43 4.92 0.27 25.55
CA MET A 43 3.98 0.74 26.57
C MET A 43 3.42 -0.38 27.46
N LEU A 44 3.08 -1.54 26.87
CA LEU A 44 2.58 -2.70 27.61
C LEU A 44 3.70 -3.59 28.14
N SER A 45 4.98 -3.25 27.90
CA SER A 45 6.15 -4.04 28.29
C SER A 45 6.09 -5.51 27.82
N ILE A 46 5.50 -5.76 26.65
CA ILE A 46 5.31 -7.12 26.13
C ILE A 46 6.67 -7.64 25.62
N PRO A 47 7.24 -8.70 26.24
CA PRO A 47 8.61 -9.13 25.95
C PRO A 47 8.79 -9.62 24.50
N ILE A 48 7.75 -10.23 23.93
CA ILE A 48 7.77 -10.75 22.55
C ILE A 48 7.88 -9.63 21.52
N LEU A 49 7.12 -8.54 21.71
CA LEU A 49 7.15 -7.39 20.80
C LEU A 49 8.48 -6.64 20.92
N CYS A 50 8.95 -6.41 22.16
CA CYS A 50 10.24 -5.78 22.40
C CYS A 50 11.40 -6.59 21.78
N TRP A 51 11.33 -7.92 21.82
CA TRP A 51 12.35 -8.79 21.20
C TRP A 51 12.33 -8.76 19.66
N MET A 52 11.14 -8.65 19.08
CA MET A 52 10.94 -8.58 17.63
C MET A 52 11.43 -7.24 17.05
N PHE A 53 11.20 -6.14 17.77
CA PHE A 53 11.56 -4.77 17.34
C PHE A 53 12.94 -4.30 17.85
N GLN A 54 13.84 -5.23 18.21
CA GLN A 54 15.16 -4.89 18.72
C GLN A 54 16.25 -4.83 17.62
N GLY A 55 16.88 -3.67 17.47
CA GLY A 55 18.07 -3.48 16.63
C GLY A 55 17.84 -3.78 15.14
N MET A 56 18.71 -4.60 14.55
CA MET A 56 18.67 -4.95 13.12
C MET A 56 17.44 -5.76 12.72
N ARG A 57 16.75 -6.40 13.68
CA ARG A 57 15.57 -7.25 13.40
C ARG A 57 14.38 -6.42 12.93
N THR A 58 14.25 -5.19 13.41
CA THR A 58 13.21 -4.26 12.97
C THR A 58 13.29 -3.99 11.48
N TRP A 59 14.51 -3.84 10.95
CA TRP A 59 14.73 -3.66 9.51
C TRP A 59 14.34 -4.91 8.72
N LEU A 60 14.65 -6.10 9.23
CA LEU A 60 14.20 -7.35 8.61
C LEU A 60 12.68 -7.48 8.61
N VAL A 61 12.01 -7.17 9.73
CA VAL A 61 10.54 -7.19 9.82
C VAL A 61 9.90 -6.19 8.86
N LEU A 62 10.45 -4.97 8.77
CA LEU A 62 10.00 -3.96 7.82
C LEU A 62 10.14 -4.44 6.37
N VAL A 63 11.32 -4.92 5.98
CA VAL A 63 11.56 -5.42 4.61
C VAL A 63 10.65 -6.60 4.28
N MET A 64 10.47 -7.53 5.22
CA MET A 64 9.57 -8.67 5.04
C MET A 64 8.11 -8.23 4.87
N CYS A 65 7.66 -7.24 5.64
CA CYS A 65 6.28 -6.75 5.55
C CYS A 65 6.05 -5.96 4.25
N THR A 66 6.97 -5.07 3.88
CA THR A 66 6.92 -4.30 2.64
C THR A 66 6.97 -5.21 1.41
N SER A 67 7.83 -6.21 1.39
CA SER A 67 7.91 -7.17 0.27
C SER A 67 6.68 -8.06 0.19
N ALA A 68 6.15 -8.55 1.31
CA ALA A 68 4.91 -9.33 1.34
C ALA A 68 3.71 -8.53 0.80
N VAL A 69 3.58 -7.25 1.21
CA VAL A 69 2.55 -6.34 0.69
C VAL A 69 2.74 -6.08 -0.80
N GLY A 70 3.99 -5.87 -1.26
CA GLY A 70 4.28 -5.69 -2.68
C GLY A 70 3.84 -6.88 -3.53
N VAL A 71 4.14 -8.11 -3.07
CA VAL A 71 3.70 -9.35 -3.72
C VAL A 71 2.17 -9.46 -3.70
N PHE A 72 1.53 -9.12 -2.58
CA PHE A 72 0.07 -9.14 -2.47
C PHE A 72 -0.62 -8.19 -3.47
N VAL A 73 -0.06 -7.00 -3.67
CA VAL A 73 -0.59 -6.02 -4.65
C VAL A 73 -0.45 -6.53 -6.09
N LEU A 74 0.58 -7.32 -6.41
CA LEU A 74 0.73 -7.92 -7.75
C LEU A 74 -0.31 -9.00 -8.05
N PHE A 75 -0.77 -9.72 -7.02
CA PHE A 75 -1.78 -10.77 -7.15
C PHE A 75 -3.22 -10.27 -6.96
N THR A 76 -3.40 -9.07 -6.40
CA THR A 76 -4.72 -8.46 -6.22
C THR A 76 -5.12 -7.75 -7.51
N PRO A 77 -6.34 -7.96 -8.05
CA PRO A 77 -6.80 -7.21 -9.20
C PRO A 77 -6.73 -5.71 -8.88
N PRO A 78 -6.05 -4.89 -9.70
CA PRO A 78 -5.86 -3.49 -9.36
C PRO A 78 -7.23 -2.84 -9.25
N LEU A 79 -7.53 -2.23 -8.10
CA LEU A 79 -8.87 -1.70 -7.78
C LEU A 79 -9.38 -0.69 -8.82
N LEU A 80 -8.47 -0.07 -9.58
CA LEU A 80 -8.74 0.86 -10.67
C LEU A 80 -9.33 0.22 -11.93
N PHE A 81 -9.44 -1.12 -11.98
CA PHE A 81 -10.07 -1.86 -13.08
C PHE A 81 -11.54 -2.21 -12.87
N ASN A 82 -12.09 -1.95 -11.68
CA ASN A 82 -13.49 -2.25 -11.44
C ASN A 82 -14.36 -1.10 -11.96
N SER A 83 -15.05 -1.33 -13.08
CA SER A 83 -16.00 -0.39 -13.68
C SER A 83 -17.11 0.08 -12.74
N ASN A 84 -17.32 -0.61 -11.61
CA ASN A 84 -18.32 -0.19 -10.63
C ASN A 84 -17.80 0.86 -9.63
N HIS A 85 -16.48 0.96 -9.42
CA HIS A 85 -15.90 1.77 -8.34
C HIS A 85 -14.74 2.61 -8.91
N HIS A 86 -15.06 3.84 -9.32
CA HIS A 86 -14.08 4.80 -9.82
C HIS A 86 -13.27 5.35 -8.64
N MET A 87 -11.96 5.06 -8.58
CA MET A 87 -11.05 5.58 -7.54
C MET A 87 -10.21 6.78 -8.00
N LEU A 88 -10.27 7.14 -9.28
CA LEU A 88 -9.65 8.37 -9.78
C LEU A 88 -10.59 9.55 -9.55
N PHE A 89 -10.03 10.65 -9.02
CA PHE A 89 -10.75 11.84 -8.57
C PHE A 89 -11.48 12.61 -9.69
N PHE A 90 -11.21 12.26 -10.95
CA PHE A 90 -11.78 12.90 -12.12
C PHE A 90 -12.75 11.93 -12.79
N ASP A 91 -14.00 12.36 -12.89
CA ASP A 91 -14.99 11.68 -13.72
C ASP A 91 -14.48 11.71 -15.17
N PRO A 92 -14.23 10.55 -15.81
CA PRO A 92 -13.77 10.54 -17.20
C PRO A 92 -14.82 11.06 -18.18
N MET A 93 -16.08 11.17 -17.74
CA MET A 93 -17.16 11.69 -18.56
C MET A 93 -17.78 12.91 -17.89
N ILE A 94 -17.58 14.05 -18.55
CA ILE A 94 -18.70 14.96 -18.77
C ILE A 94 -19.32 14.49 -20.09
#